data_AF-A0A2E1TK11-F1
#
_entry.id   AF-A0A2E1TK11-F1
#
_cell.length_a   1.000
_cell.length_b   1.000
_cell.length_c   1.000
_cell.angle_alpha   90.00
_cell.angle_beta   90.00
_cell.angle_gamma   90.00
#
_symmetry.space_group_name_H-M   'P 1'
#
loop_
_entity.id
_entity.type
_entity.pdbx_description
1 polymer ?
#
loop_
_entity_poly.entity_id
_entity_poly.type
_entity_poly.pdbx_seq_one_letter_code
_entity_poly.pdbx_strand_id
1 'polypeptide(L)'
;MTNPFADQRRFMDACDQTTDGTFNKEQYSLYRNLIGEEVGELQDAIDANDKVEQLDALIDILVVTIGAIHSLGADAEGAWNEVLQSNLAKIDTVTGKVIKRADGKVLKPHGWTPPKLSPFV
;
A
#
# COMPACT_ATOMS: atom_id res chain seq x y z
N MET A 1 -6.75 -17.48 2.82
CA MET A 1 -6.19 -16.19 3.27
C MET A 1 -6.76 -15.12 2.37
N THR A 2 -7.12 -13.96 2.92
CA THR A 2 -7.60 -12.80 2.16
C THR A 2 -6.43 -12.20 1.38
N ASN A 3 -6.64 -11.86 0.10
CA ASN A 3 -5.65 -11.17 -0.72
C ASN A 3 -6.28 -9.85 -1.19
N PRO A 4 -5.99 -8.72 -0.53
CA PRO A 4 -6.64 -7.44 -0.83
C PRO A 4 -6.35 -6.97 -2.26
N PHE A 5 -5.23 -7.40 -2.86
CA PHE A 5 -4.91 -7.09 -4.26
C PHE A 5 -5.85 -7.82 -5.22
N ALA A 6 -6.15 -9.09 -4.96
CA ALA A 6 -7.08 -9.88 -5.76
C ALA A 6 -8.54 -9.45 -5.53
N ASP A 7 -8.90 -9.14 -4.29
CA ASP A 7 -10.23 -8.68 -3.92
C ASP A 7 -10.55 -7.33 -4.60
N GLN A 8 -9.60 -6.38 -4.56
CA GLN A 8 -9.79 -5.10 -5.23
C GLN A 8 -9.82 -5.24 -6.75
N ARG A 9 -8.98 -6.09 -7.34
CA ARG A 9 -9.02 -6.40 -8.78
C ARG A 9 -10.42 -6.87 -9.19
N ARG A 10 -11.00 -7.80 -8.43
CA ARG A 10 -12.36 -8.31 -8.70
C ARG A 10 -13.42 -7.19 -8.67
N PHE A 11 -13.30 -6.24 -7.75
CA PHE A 11 -14.22 -5.10 -7.68
C PHE A 11 -14.02 -4.15 -8.87
N MET A 12 -12.76 -3.83 -9.20
CA MET A 12 -12.42 -3.02 -10.38
C MET A 12 -12.93 -3.65 -11.68
N ASP A 13 -12.77 -4.96 -11.85
CA ASP A 13 -13.30 -5.70 -13.00
C ASP A 13 -14.84 -5.57 -13.09
N ALA A 14 -15.54 -5.59 -11.95
CA ALA A 14 -16.98 -5.36 -11.89
C ALA A 14 -17.38 -3.90 -12.18
N CYS A 15 -16.43 -2.96 -12.12
CA CYS A 15 -16.57 -1.57 -12.51
C CYS A 15 -16.10 -1.29 -13.95
N ASP A 16 -15.85 -2.33 -14.75
CA ASP A 16 -15.34 -2.24 -16.13
C ASP A 16 -13.98 -1.49 -16.22
N GLN A 17 -13.17 -1.57 -15.16
CA GLN A 17 -11.87 -0.92 -15.09
C GLN A 17 -10.74 -1.82 -15.61
N THR A 18 -9.64 -1.20 -16.03
CA THR A 18 -8.44 -1.90 -16.51
C THR A 18 -7.67 -2.50 -15.33
N THR A 19 -7.46 -3.82 -15.34
CA THR A 19 -6.66 -4.55 -14.35
C THR A 19 -5.67 -5.53 -14.97
N ASP A 20 -5.60 -5.64 -16.29
CA ASP A 20 -4.86 -6.67 -17.05
C ASP A 20 -3.32 -6.49 -17.07
N GLY A 21 -2.78 -5.61 -16.22
CA GLY A 21 -1.36 -5.28 -16.18
C GLY A 21 -0.96 -4.20 -17.19
N THR A 22 -1.91 -3.61 -17.91
CA THR A 22 -1.62 -2.44 -18.75
C THR A 22 -1.72 -1.15 -17.95
N PHE A 23 -0.81 -0.20 -18.23
CA PHE A 23 -0.88 1.12 -17.64
C PHE A 23 -2.07 1.90 -18.20
N ASN A 24 -3.02 2.28 -17.34
CA ASN A 24 -4.15 3.13 -17.67
C ASN A 24 -3.98 4.50 -17.00
N LYS A 25 -3.61 5.51 -17.80
CA LYS A 25 -3.24 6.83 -17.31
C LYS A 25 -4.41 7.59 -16.68
N GLU A 26 -5.58 7.50 -17.29
CA GLU A 26 -6.80 8.17 -16.84
C GLU A 26 -7.28 7.56 -15.52
N GLN A 27 -7.34 6.23 -15.44
CA GLN A 27 -7.71 5.49 -14.23
C GLN A 27 -6.67 5.69 -13.11
N TYR A 28 -5.38 5.70 -13.43
CA TYR A 28 -4.33 6.02 -12.47
C TYR A 28 -4.44 7.44 -11.93
N SER A 29 -4.84 8.40 -12.78
CA SER A 29 -5.08 9.78 -12.34
C SER A 29 -6.32 9.88 -11.46
N LEU A 30 -7.40 9.15 -11.78
CA LEU A 30 -8.57 9.02 -10.92
C LEU A 30 -8.19 8.51 -9.52
N TYR A 31 -7.51 7.36 -9.43
CA TYR A 31 -7.15 6.79 -8.13
C TYR A 31 -6.19 7.67 -7.32
N ARG A 32 -5.30 8.44 -7.96
CA ARG A 32 -4.48 9.43 -7.25
C ARG A 32 -5.31 10.57 -6.64
N ASN A 33 -6.39 10.97 -7.29
CA ASN A 33 -7.31 11.96 -6.72
C ASN A 33 -8.07 11.36 -5.55
N LEU A 34 -8.60 10.14 -5.70
CA LEU A 34 -9.28 9.42 -4.62
C LEU A 34 -8.39 9.26 -3.38
N ILE A 35 -7.10 8.90 -3.54
CA ILE A 35 -6.13 8.88 -2.42
C ILE A 35 -6.09 10.22 -1.68
N GLY A 36 -6.16 11.34 -2.39
CA GLY A 36 -6.20 12.67 -1.78
C GLY A 36 -7.49 12.94 -1.02
N GLU A 37 -8.62 12.47 -1.55
CA GLU A 37 -9.95 12.55 -0.92
C GLU A 37 -9.95 11.74 0.40
N GLU A 38 -9.57 10.46 0.38
CA GLU A 38 -9.59 9.59 1.57
C GLU A 38 -8.64 10.07 2.68
N VAL A 39 -7.52 10.71 2.32
CA VAL A 39 -6.62 11.33 3.31
C VAL A 39 -7.26 12.55 3.97
N GLY A 40 -8.07 13.30 3.23
CA GLY A 40 -8.88 14.39 3.77
C GLY A 40 -9.92 13.86 4.75
N GLU A 41 -10.65 12.81 4.38
CA GLU A 41 -11.66 12.17 5.24
C GLU A 41 -11.05 11.62 6.52
N LEU A 42 -9.86 11.02 6.44
CA LEU A 42 -9.12 10.59 7.64
C LEU A 42 -8.80 11.76 8.57
N GLN A 43 -8.41 12.92 8.04
CA GLN A 43 -8.12 14.10 8.85
C GLN A 43 -9.39 14.64 9.51
N ASP A 44 -10.50 14.71 8.77
CA ASP A 44 -11.80 15.15 9.30
C ASP A 44 -12.28 14.21 10.42
N ALA A 45 -12.12 12.89 10.26
CA ALA A 45 -12.46 11.90 11.27
C ALA A 45 -11.56 11.95 12.53
N ILE A 46 -10.27 12.31 12.36
CA ILE A 46 -9.36 12.59 13.48
C ILE A 46 -9.83 13.82 14.25
N ASP A 47 -10.15 14.91 13.54
CA ASP A 47 -10.59 16.17 14.14
C ASP A 47 -11.95 16.01 14.87
N ALA A 48 -12.81 15.13 14.36
CA ALA A 48 -14.06 14.72 15.01
C ALA A 48 -13.88 13.74 16.18
N ASN A 49 -12.67 13.17 16.37
CA ASN A 49 -12.39 12.08 17.30
C ASN A 49 -13.32 10.86 17.11
N ASP A 50 -13.70 10.60 15.86
CA ASP A 50 -14.54 9.46 15.48
C ASP A 50 -13.67 8.28 15.05
N LYS A 51 -13.61 7.25 15.90
CA LYS A 51 -12.78 6.06 15.64
C LYS A 51 -13.35 5.14 14.57
N VAL A 52 -14.67 5.17 14.34
CA VAL A 52 -15.30 4.34 13.31
C VAL A 52 -14.95 4.92 11.95
N GLU A 53 -15.15 6.22 11.77
CA GLU A 53 -14.81 6.91 10.52
C GLU A 53 -13.29 6.93 10.27
N GLN A 54 -12.46 7.02 11.32
CA GLN A 54 -11.01 6.84 11.17
C GLN A 54 -10.64 5.45 10.64
N LEU A 55 -11.32 4.39 11.11
CA LEU A 55 -11.06 3.04 10.62
C LEU A 55 -11.53 2.88 9.18
N ASP A 56 -12.68 3.45 8.83
CA ASP A 56 -13.24 3.45 7.48
C ASP A 56 -12.27 4.09 6.48
N ALA A 57 -11.90 5.36 6.72
CA ALA A 57 -10.96 6.08 5.88
C ALA A 57 -9.58 5.39 5.77
N LEU A 58 -9.09 4.75 6.85
CA LEU A 58 -7.84 3.97 6.79
C LEU A 58 -7.96 2.74 5.86
N ILE A 59 -9.11 2.07 5.84
CA ILE A 59 -9.36 0.95 4.93
C ILE A 59 -9.55 1.47 3.51
N ASP A 60 -10.26 2.57 3.31
CA ASP A 60 -10.47 3.14 1.98
C ASP A 60 -9.17 3.63 1.36
N ILE A 61 -8.26 4.23 2.13
CA ILE A 61 -6.89 4.53 1.69
C ILE A 61 -6.21 3.27 1.12
N LEU A 62 -6.37 2.09 1.76
CA LEU A 62 -5.81 0.85 1.22
C LEU A 62 -6.49 0.48 -0.11
N VAL A 63 -7.82 0.54 -0.17
CA VAL A 63 -8.62 0.22 -1.36
C VAL A 63 -8.22 1.09 -2.55
N VAL A 64 -8.21 2.41 -2.38
CA VAL A 64 -7.87 3.35 -3.47
C VAL A 64 -6.38 3.29 -3.83
N THR A 65 -5.50 3.01 -2.86
CA THR A 65 -4.07 2.80 -3.14
C THR A 65 -3.85 1.54 -3.97
N ILE A 66 -4.53 0.43 -3.65
CA ILE A 66 -4.45 -0.81 -4.44
C ILE A 66 -5.02 -0.58 -5.84
N GLY A 67 -6.12 0.17 -5.96
CA GLY A 67 -6.66 0.58 -7.25
C GLY A 67 -5.64 1.36 -8.10
N ALA A 68 -4.89 2.27 -7.48
CA ALA A 68 -3.80 2.97 -8.16
C ALA A 68 -2.69 2.01 -8.64
N ILE A 69 -2.34 0.98 -7.87
CA ILE A 69 -1.31 0.00 -8.26
C ILE A 69 -1.76 -0.83 -9.48
N HIS A 70 -3.01 -1.32 -9.49
CA HIS A 70 -3.53 -2.03 -10.68
C HIS A 70 -3.60 -1.12 -11.90
N SER A 71 -4.00 0.14 -11.71
CA SER A 71 -4.06 1.14 -12.78
C SER A 71 -2.68 1.53 -13.32
N LEU A 72 -1.63 1.39 -12.49
CA LEU A 72 -0.24 1.54 -12.91
C LEU A 72 0.22 0.41 -13.85
N GLY A 73 -0.54 -0.69 -13.92
CA GLY A 73 -0.16 -1.91 -14.63
C GLY A 73 0.82 -2.80 -13.84
N ALA A 74 1.04 -2.49 -12.56
CA ALA A 74 2.06 -3.16 -11.75
C ALA A 74 1.57 -4.49 -11.15
N ASP A 75 2.51 -5.40 -10.87
CA ASP A 75 2.28 -6.58 -10.05
C ASP A 75 2.21 -6.18 -8.56
N ALA A 76 1.00 -5.89 -8.09
CA ALA A 76 0.76 -5.42 -6.74
C ALA A 76 1.21 -6.42 -5.66
N GLU A 77 0.91 -7.70 -5.84
CA GLU A 77 1.24 -8.74 -4.85
C GLU A 77 2.74 -9.03 -4.84
N GLY A 78 3.38 -9.11 -6.02
CA GLY A 78 4.83 -9.27 -6.12
C GLY A 78 5.58 -8.10 -5.48
N ALA A 79 5.17 -6.85 -5.78
CA ALA A 79 5.75 -5.67 -5.17
C ALA A 79 5.57 -5.64 -3.65
N TRP A 80 4.38 -5.99 -3.15
CA TRP A 80 4.11 -6.10 -1.71
C TRP A 80 5.04 -7.11 -1.04
N ASN A 81 5.17 -8.30 -1.61
CA ASN A 81 6.01 -9.37 -1.07
C ASN A 81 7.49 -8.96 -1.03
N GLU A 82 8.01 -8.32 -2.07
CA GLU A 82 9.38 -7.81 -2.12
C GLU A 82 9.64 -6.72 -1.04
N VAL A 83 8.73 -5.75 -0.93
CA VAL A 83 8.84 -4.70 0.11
C VAL A 83 8.75 -5.30 1.51
N LEU A 84 7.82 -6.22 1.73
CA LEU A 84 7.65 -6.88 3.01
C LEU A 84 8.87 -7.72 3.37
N GLN A 85 9.43 -8.49 2.44
CA GLN A 85 10.68 -9.24 2.64
C GLN A 85 11.81 -8.29 3.07
N SER A 86 11.99 -7.18 2.36
CA SER A 86 13.02 -6.19 2.71
C SER A 86 12.75 -5.54 4.08
N ASN A 87 11.49 -5.32 4.47
CA ASN A 87 11.14 -4.80 5.78
C ASN A 87 11.39 -5.82 6.90
N LEU A 88 11.02 -7.08 6.72
CA LEU A 88 11.25 -8.15 7.69
C LEU A 88 12.73 -8.47 7.86
N ALA A 89 13.54 -8.31 6.82
CA ALA A 89 15.00 -8.41 6.90
C ALA A 89 15.66 -7.36 7.82
N LYS A 90 14.90 -6.37 8.31
CA LYS A 90 15.37 -5.40 9.32
C LYS A 90 15.25 -5.95 10.75
N ILE A 91 14.55 -7.07 10.94
CA ILE A 91 14.41 -7.73 12.23
C ILE A 91 15.68 -8.51 12.50
N ASP A 92 16.32 -8.20 13.63
CA ASP A 92 17.45 -8.96 14.12
C ASP A 92 17.00 -10.35 14.58
N THR A 93 17.62 -11.40 14.04
CA THR A 93 17.19 -12.79 14.25
C THR A 93 17.51 -13.32 15.65
N VAL A 94 18.38 -12.65 16.41
CA VAL A 94 18.75 -13.03 17.77
C VAL A 94 17.78 -12.42 18.78
N THR A 95 17.44 -11.14 18.59
CA THR A 95 16.64 -10.36 19.53
C THR A 95 15.15 -10.30 19.17
N GLY A 96 14.80 -10.60 17.91
CA GLY A 96 13.45 -10.44 17.38
C GLY A 96 13.00 -8.98 17.26
N LYS A 97 13.93 -8.02 17.30
CA LYS A 97 13.64 -6.58 17.28
C LYS A 97 14.34 -5.88 16.12
N VAL A 98 13.82 -4.72 15.73
CA VAL A 98 14.50 -3.83 14.78
C VAL A 98 15.33 -2.79 15.52
N ILE A 99 16.39 -2.31 14.89
CA ILE A 99 17.19 -1.17 15.41
C ILE A 99 16.42 0.12 15.11
N LYS A 100 16.24 0.99 16.10
CA LYS A 100 15.55 2.28 15.94
C LYS A 100 16.45 3.44 16.37
N ARG A 101 16.31 4.58 15.70
CA ARG A 101 16.82 5.87 16.14
C ARG A 101 15.91 6.46 17.23
N ALA A 102 16.38 7.48 17.94
CA ALA A 102 15.65 8.14 19.03
C ALA A 102 14.28 8.70 18.64
N ASP A 103 14.07 9.03 17.37
CA ASP A 103 12.78 9.51 16.83
C ASP A 103 11.84 8.37 16.38
N GLY A 104 12.19 7.11 16.69
CA GLY A 104 11.40 5.94 16.33
C GLY A 104 11.67 5.38 14.93
N LYS A 105 12.47 6.06 14.10
CA LYS A 105 12.79 5.59 12.75
C LYS A 105 13.52 4.25 12.79
N VAL A 106 13.00 3.27 12.06
CA VAL A 106 13.64 1.96 11.87
C VAL A 106 14.90 2.12 10.99
N LEU A 107 16.02 1.60 11.48
CA LEU A 107 17.31 1.61 10.79
C LEU A 107 17.51 0.32 9.99
N LYS A 108 18.42 0.39 9.02
CA LYS A 108 18.81 -0.74 8.16
C LYS A 108 19.99 -1.47 8.84
N PRO A 109 19.93 -2.79 9.08
CA PRO A 109 21.06 -3.53 9.64
C PRO A 109 22.20 -3.67 8.62
N HIS A 110 23.35 -4.12 9.10
CA HIS A 110 24.49 -4.43 8.23
C HIS A 110 24.12 -5.52 7.20
N GLY A 111 24.50 -5.33 5.94
CA GLY A 111 24.21 -6.28 4.85
C GLY A 111 22.78 -6.21 4.30
N TRP A 112 21.91 -5.34 4.81
CA TRP A 112 20.57 -5.15 4.28
C TRP A 112 20.57 -4.56 2.86
N THR A 113 19.67 -5.03 2.01
CA THR A 113 19.44 -4.52 0.65
C THR A 113 18.04 -3.91 0.49
N PRO A 114 17.91 -2.82 -0.29
CA PRO A 114 16.60 -2.25 -0.61
C PRO A 114 15.75 -3.20 -1.47
N PRO A 115 14.41 -3.06 -1.40
CA PRO A 115 13.53 -3.85 -2.26
C PRO A 115 13.80 -3.50 -3.73
N LYS A 116 13.80 -4.52 -4.59
CA LYS A 116 14.03 -4.41 -6.03
C LYS A 116 12.68 -4.41 -6.76
N LEU A 117 12.12 -3.22 -6.97
CA LEU A 117 10.78 -3.09 -7.54
C LEU A 117 10.71 -3.14 -9.08
N SER A 118 11.85 -3.00 -9.77
CA SER A 118 11.89 -2.97 -11.25
C SER A 118 11.22 -4.16 -11.94
N PRO A 119 11.22 -5.40 -11.41
CA PRO A 119 10.53 -6.52 -12.06
C PRO A 119 9.00 -6.51 -11.96
N PHE A 120 8.41 -5.62 -11.14
CA PHE A 120 6.96 -5.58 -10.87
C PHE A 120 6.25 -4.41 -11.53
N VAL A 121 6.92 -3.69 -12.44
CA VAL A 121 6.41 -2.52 -13.18
C VAL A 121 6.53 -2.79 -14.67
#